data_AF-A0A074IUL7-F1
#
_entry.id   AF-A0A074IUL7-F1
#
_cell.length_a   1.000
_cell.length_b   1.000
_cell.length_c   1.000
_cell.angle_alpha   90.00
_cell.angle_beta   90.00
_cell.angle_gamma   90.00
#
_symmetry.space_group_name_H-M   'P 1'
#
loop_
_entity.id
_entity.type
_entity.pdbx_description
1 polymer ?
#
loop_
_entity_poly.entity_id
_entity_poly.type
_entity_poly.pdbx_seq_one_letter_code
_entity_poly.pdbx_strand_id
1 'polypeptide(L)'
;MTNLLTLVAQKTTKKVTFPKIKETDKVTDIVRKFCTYYANIRRYQCQELFSQEVGAVAVEVFGQDNVYTAYKIKDIMTDIETIGYDQAHFSNKLKRLFEGMSLRDEVNHEHLFGEQILLTLDGGRLPATKSAEDTKRTLYLLIVDDSKVRVPLKKNLSFWRESSSQTRYGLVSFSFLELMSIHSEGIYKECSYYGNIQKIANVLKREYEDALAANLNAQYVNQSTKTIASVREDKIFQDHEMNSNTSFLDLGFSKVEVDTERYRGSDFDKEKFRVLENEWEKLCNHLPHSTVEPELKFRKLGKHKASGLYVPGLNIMAVDVRDTSSFIHEYGHYLDYTYDQSGIISSTSHSFKDIRNIYKASLLKLIQIAEETRTDLAQAVHIKKKLDYYLTPTEVFARGFEWWVFETYTKDSELLSDEATYYTRLEYRALRQCRHLLFAFFDTFFENYRAMQPIYKVEKEPKTLVACRKPLEDKPTTEGEQLSLFEF
;
A
#
# COMPACT_ATOMS: atom_id res chain seq x y z
N MET A 1 5.76 -13.86 -11.31
CA MET A 1 6.58 -13.70 -10.10
C MET A 1 5.99 -12.56 -9.29
N THR A 2 5.52 -12.84 -8.08
CA THR A 2 4.90 -11.83 -7.22
C THR A 2 5.99 -10.88 -6.74
N ASN A 3 5.83 -9.58 -6.97
CA ASN A 3 6.72 -8.56 -6.43
C ASN A 3 6.62 -8.60 -4.89
N LEU A 4 7.61 -9.20 -4.24
CA LEU A 4 7.65 -9.36 -2.79
C LEU A 4 7.67 -8.00 -2.06
N LEU A 5 8.23 -6.95 -2.68
CA LEU A 5 8.12 -5.59 -2.16
C LEU A 5 6.66 -5.12 -2.13
N THR A 6 5.85 -5.50 -3.12
CA THR A 6 4.40 -5.23 -3.17
C THR A 6 3.66 -5.97 -2.04
N LEU A 7 3.98 -7.23 -1.78
CA LEU A 7 3.37 -7.99 -0.66
C LEU A 7 3.71 -7.37 0.70
N VAL A 8 4.98 -6.98 0.89
CA VAL A 8 5.44 -6.34 2.12
C VAL A 8 4.83 -4.94 2.27
N ALA A 9 4.67 -4.20 1.16
CA ALA A 9 4.06 -2.88 1.12
C ALA A 9 2.60 -2.86 1.62
N GLN A 10 1.85 -3.96 1.45
CA GLN A 10 0.48 -4.08 1.96
C GLN A 10 0.41 -4.16 3.50
N LYS A 11 1.52 -4.49 4.17
CA LYS A 11 1.59 -4.65 5.64
C LYS A 11 1.89 -3.35 6.40
N THR A 12 1.94 -2.20 5.72
CA THR A 12 2.23 -0.90 6.33
C THR A 12 1.17 -0.46 7.34
N THR A 13 1.63 0.13 8.44
CA THR A 13 0.76 0.68 9.49
C THR A 13 1.23 2.07 9.93
N LYS A 14 0.50 2.75 10.83
CA LYS A 14 0.98 3.99 11.46
C LYS A 14 2.34 3.81 12.15
N LYS A 15 2.68 2.60 12.60
CA LYS A 15 3.97 2.33 13.28
C LYS A 15 5.10 1.96 12.30
N VAL A 16 4.77 1.58 11.06
CA VAL A 16 5.75 1.16 10.05
C VAL A 16 5.39 1.76 8.69
N THR A 17 6.02 2.87 8.36
CA THR A 17 5.77 3.64 7.13
C THR A 17 6.58 3.12 5.94
N PHE A 18 5.96 3.08 4.77
CA PHE A 18 6.66 2.69 3.54
C PHE A 18 7.73 3.74 3.18
N PRO A 19 8.96 3.32 2.79
CA PRO A 19 10.03 4.27 2.49
C PRO A 19 9.73 5.15 1.27
N LYS A 20 10.09 6.44 1.36
CA LYS A 20 10.09 7.35 0.20
C LYS A 20 11.48 7.41 -0.44
N ILE A 21 11.55 7.18 -1.75
CA ILE A 21 12.75 7.40 -2.57
C ILE A 21 12.71 8.81 -3.15
N LYS A 22 13.82 9.55 -3.00
CA LYS A 22 14.08 10.85 -3.63
C LYS A 22 15.07 10.67 -4.78
N GLU A 23 15.01 11.53 -5.78
CA GLU A 23 15.98 11.54 -6.88
C GLU A 23 17.42 11.73 -6.40
N THR A 24 17.61 12.48 -5.32
CA THR A 24 18.91 12.75 -4.70
C THR A 24 19.42 11.64 -3.79
N ASP A 25 18.64 10.57 -3.55
CA ASP A 25 19.07 9.48 -2.69
C ASP A 25 20.20 8.66 -3.34
N LYS A 26 21.30 8.46 -2.61
CA LYS A 26 22.36 7.54 -3.02
C LYS A 26 21.86 6.10 -2.92
N VAL A 27 22.43 5.20 -3.73
CA VAL A 27 22.10 3.76 -3.72
C VAL A 27 22.22 3.13 -2.34
N THR A 28 23.22 3.55 -1.55
CA THR A 28 23.41 3.10 -0.16
C THR A 28 22.27 3.54 0.76
N ASP A 29 21.70 4.71 0.52
CA ASP A 29 20.64 5.28 1.35
C ASP A 29 19.29 4.62 1.03
N ILE A 30 19.04 4.33 -0.26
CA ILE A 30 17.87 3.55 -0.70
C ILE A 30 17.86 2.20 0.00
N VAL A 31 18.93 1.42 -0.14
CA VAL A 31 19.01 0.08 0.46
C VAL A 31 18.89 0.15 1.99
N ARG A 32 19.50 1.15 2.63
CA ARG A 32 19.37 1.34 4.09
C ARG A 32 17.93 1.61 4.51
N LYS A 33 17.20 2.49 3.82
CA LYS A 33 15.78 2.77 4.11
C LYS A 33 14.93 1.51 4.05
N PHE A 34 15.13 0.67 3.04
CA PHE A 34 14.39 -0.59 2.90
C PHE A 34 14.81 -1.65 3.93
N CYS A 35 16.09 -1.75 4.30
CA CYS A 35 16.50 -2.61 5.41
C CYS A 35 15.80 -2.21 6.72
N THR A 36 15.77 -0.90 7.03
CA THR A 36 15.07 -0.38 8.20
C THR A 36 13.57 -0.67 8.15
N TYR A 37 12.95 -0.56 6.98
CA TYR A 37 11.54 -0.87 6.79
C TYR A 37 11.23 -2.35 7.08
N TYR A 38 11.97 -3.29 6.49
CA TYR A 38 11.81 -4.72 6.73
C TYR A 38 12.03 -5.09 8.20
N ALA A 39 13.08 -4.56 8.84
CA ALA A 39 13.33 -4.73 10.27
C ALA A 39 12.16 -4.24 11.14
N ASN A 40 11.59 -3.08 10.80
CA ASN A 40 10.46 -2.50 11.52
C ASN A 40 9.18 -3.32 11.34
N ILE A 41 8.95 -3.91 10.16
CA ILE A 41 7.82 -4.83 9.93
C ILE A 41 7.94 -6.03 10.85
N ARG A 42 9.09 -6.73 10.85
CA ARG A 42 9.30 -7.89 11.72
C ARG A 42 9.15 -7.54 13.19
N ARG A 43 9.72 -6.42 13.62
CA ARG A 43 9.56 -5.90 14.99
C ARG A 43 8.09 -5.67 15.34
N TYR A 44 7.33 -5.03 14.45
CA TYR A 44 5.92 -4.72 14.70
C TYR A 44 5.02 -5.96 14.70
N GLN A 45 5.37 -6.98 13.90
CA GLN A 45 4.65 -8.25 13.85
C GLN A 45 5.07 -9.24 14.94
N CYS A 46 6.02 -8.86 15.82
CA CYS A 46 6.62 -9.75 16.81
C CYS A 46 7.11 -11.07 16.19
N GLN A 47 7.63 -11.02 14.96
CA GLN A 47 8.09 -12.21 14.26
C GLN A 47 9.41 -12.66 14.86
N GLU A 48 9.44 -13.84 15.46
CA GLU A 48 10.68 -14.49 15.86
C GLU A 48 11.42 -15.02 14.63
N LEU A 49 12.74 -14.81 14.60
CA LEU A 49 13.58 -15.29 13.52
C LEU A 49 14.05 -16.73 13.82
N PHE A 50 13.60 -17.69 13.03
CA PHE A 50 13.99 -19.09 13.20
C PHE A 50 15.27 -19.42 12.41
N SER A 51 16.08 -20.34 12.94
CA SER A 51 17.33 -20.79 12.27
C SER A 51 17.07 -21.40 10.90
N GLN A 52 15.92 -22.05 10.72
CA GLN A 52 15.48 -22.63 9.45
C GLN A 52 15.20 -21.55 8.39
N GLU A 53 14.52 -20.45 8.77
CA GLU A 53 14.25 -19.32 7.87
C GLU A 53 15.54 -18.66 7.41
N VAL A 54 16.48 -18.44 8.34
CA VAL A 54 17.79 -17.86 8.03
C VAL A 54 18.61 -18.79 7.14
N GLY A 55 18.59 -20.09 7.40
CA GLY A 55 19.24 -21.09 6.55
C GLY A 55 18.68 -21.07 5.13
N ALA A 56 17.36 -21.04 4.98
CA ALA A 56 16.70 -21.01 3.67
C ALA A 56 17.08 -19.76 2.87
N VAL A 57 16.98 -18.56 3.47
CA VAL A 57 17.37 -17.30 2.83
C VAL A 57 18.86 -17.30 2.49
N ALA A 58 19.72 -17.85 3.35
CA ALA A 58 21.14 -17.94 3.05
C ALA A 58 21.44 -18.90 1.89
N VAL A 59 20.72 -20.01 1.77
CA VAL A 59 20.83 -20.94 0.65
C VAL A 59 20.39 -20.27 -0.65
N GLU A 60 19.32 -19.49 -0.64
CA GLU A 60 18.88 -18.71 -1.80
C GLU A 60 19.93 -17.66 -2.23
N VAL A 61 20.55 -16.98 -1.25
CA VAL A 61 21.54 -15.93 -1.50
C VAL A 61 22.88 -16.50 -1.94
N PHE A 62 23.41 -17.50 -1.22
CA PHE A 62 24.78 -17.99 -1.38
C PHE A 62 24.88 -19.30 -2.16
N GLY A 63 23.77 -20.01 -2.37
CA GLY A 63 23.73 -21.33 -2.99
C GLY A 63 23.90 -22.45 -1.96
N GLN A 64 23.17 -23.55 -2.16
CA GLN A 64 23.12 -24.69 -1.24
C GLN A 64 24.51 -25.28 -0.95
N ASP A 65 25.35 -25.39 -1.98
CA ASP A 65 26.69 -25.98 -1.88
C ASP A 65 27.70 -25.12 -1.09
N ASN A 66 27.28 -23.93 -0.65
CA ASN A 66 28.13 -22.96 0.04
C ASN A 66 27.70 -22.71 1.51
N VAL A 67 26.55 -23.23 1.94
CA VAL A 67 26.01 -23.05 3.31
C VAL A 67 26.16 -24.36 4.08
N TYR A 68 27.06 -24.39 5.08
CA TYR A 68 27.41 -25.63 5.78
C TYR A 68 26.64 -25.82 7.09
N THR A 69 26.62 -24.81 7.96
CA THR A 69 26.01 -24.96 9.30
C THR A 69 25.47 -23.63 9.83
N ALA A 70 24.32 -23.68 10.50
CA ALA A 70 23.74 -22.58 11.25
C ALA A 70 23.81 -22.84 12.76
N TYR A 71 24.50 -21.99 13.52
CA TYR A 71 24.60 -22.10 14.99
C TYR A 71 23.84 -20.96 15.67
N LYS A 72 23.16 -21.21 16.78
CA LYS A 72 22.64 -20.14 17.64
C LYS A 72 23.72 -19.69 18.62
N ILE A 73 24.00 -18.39 18.70
CA ILE A 73 24.98 -17.82 19.64
C ILE A 73 24.25 -17.14 20.79
N LYS A 74 24.74 -17.36 22.01
CA LYS A 74 24.32 -16.65 23.23
C LYS A 74 25.26 -15.48 23.54
N ASP A 75 24.73 -14.44 24.16
CA ASP A 75 25.50 -13.39 24.85
C ASP A 75 26.39 -12.46 23.97
N ILE A 76 26.09 -12.31 22.67
CA ILE A 76 26.84 -11.40 21.77
C ILE A 76 26.18 -10.01 21.58
N MET A 77 25.01 -9.78 22.18
CA MET A 77 24.17 -8.59 21.94
C MET A 77 24.86 -7.29 22.35
N THR A 78 25.39 -7.24 23.58
CA THR A 78 26.14 -6.09 24.12
C THR A 78 27.39 -5.80 23.29
N ASP A 79 27.99 -6.83 22.70
CA ASP A 79 29.16 -6.68 21.85
C ASP A 79 28.80 -6.11 20.49
N ILE A 80 27.65 -6.48 19.93
CA ILE A 80 27.20 -5.94 18.64
C ILE A 80 26.94 -4.45 18.73
N GLU A 81 26.36 -3.98 19.81
CA GLU A 81 26.10 -2.55 20.04
C GLU A 81 27.39 -1.72 20.19
N THR A 82 28.48 -2.35 20.63
CA THR A 82 29.78 -1.68 20.81
C THR A 82 30.68 -1.70 19.55
N ILE A 83 30.30 -2.42 18.49
CA ILE A 83 31.05 -2.53 17.20
C ILE A 83 31.35 -1.16 16.58
N GLY A 84 30.48 -0.17 16.80
CA GLY A 84 30.68 1.19 16.29
C GLY A 84 31.93 1.89 16.81
N TYR A 85 32.53 1.38 17.89
CA TYR A 85 33.62 2.03 18.63
C TYR A 85 35.01 1.39 18.42
N ASP A 86 35.12 0.09 18.16
CA ASP A 86 36.41 -0.59 17.90
C ASP A 86 36.29 -1.84 17.00
N GLN A 87 36.71 -1.71 15.75
CA GLN A 87 36.66 -2.79 14.76
C GLN A 87 37.67 -3.92 15.01
N ALA A 88 38.84 -3.60 15.58
CA ALA A 88 39.88 -4.59 15.84
C ALA A 88 39.51 -5.48 17.03
N HIS A 89 38.92 -4.88 18.07
CA HIS A 89 38.36 -5.60 19.21
C HIS A 89 37.29 -6.61 18.77
N PHE A 90 36.34 -6.16 17.94
CA PHE A 90 35.27 -7.04 17.47
C PHE A 90 35.77 -8.16 16.56
N SER A 91 36.70 -7.89 15.63
CA SER A 91 37.28 -8.94 14.78
C SER A 91 38.00 -10.01 15.61
N ASN A 92 38.73 -9.61 16.65
CA ASN A 92 39.39 -10.54 17.57
C ASN A 92 38.38 -11.32 18.42
N LYS A 93 37.26 -10.71 18.80
CA LYS A 93 36.20 -11.36 19.58
C LYS A 93 35.39 -12.35 18.75
N LEU A 94 35.01 -11.98 17.53
CA LEU A 94 34.47 -12.90 16.54
C LEU A 94 35.41 -14.08 16.35
N LYS A 95 36.70 -13.83 16.07
CA LYS A 95 37.72 -14.87 15.95
C LYS A 95 37.71 -15.81 17.17
N ARG A 96 37.77 -15.30 18.40
CA ARG A 96 37.72 -16.13 19.61
C ARG A 96 36.43 -16.93 19.73
N LEU A 97 35.30 -16.36 19.31
CA LEU A 97 34.01 -17.00 19.31
C LEU A 97 33.94 -18.13 18.27
N PHE A 98 34.52 -17.92 17.08
CA PHE A 98 34.66 -18.93 16.03
C PHE A 98 35.68 -20.01 16.37
N GLU A 99 36.78 -19.69 17.05
CA GLU A 99 37.81 -20.64 17.49
C GLU A 99 37.37 -21.45 18.72
N GLY A 100 36.56 -20.86 19.61
CA GLY A 100 36.00 -21.51 20.80
C GLY A 100 34.81 -22.41 20.51
N MET A 101 34.11 -22.19 19.40
CA MET A 101 33.22 -23.18 18.81
C MET A 101 34.11 -24.20 18.10
N SER A 102 34.41 -25.34 18.73
CA SER A 102 35.13 -26.43 18.08
C SER A 102 34.35 -26.89 16.84
N LEU A 103 34.67 -26.36 15.67
CA LEU A 103 34.13 -26.72 14.35
C LEU A 103 34.60 -28.11 13.89
N ARG A 104 34.97 -28.99 14.85
CA ARG A 104 35.64 -30.26 14.59
C ARG A 104 34.81 -31.51 14.84
N ASP A 105 33.56 -31.41 15.29
CA ASP A 105 32.75 -32.61 15.52
C ASP A 105 31.43 -32.53 14.73
N GLU A 106 31.31 -33.45 13.76
CA GLU A 106 30.19 -33.68 12.84
C GLU A 106 28.88 -34.15 13.52
N VAL A 107 28.60 -33.71 14.74
CA VAL A 107 27.43 -34.19 15.48
C VAL A 107 26.35 -33.12 15.51
N ASN A 108 25.30 -33.38 14.72
CA ASN A 108 23.99 -32.77 14.82
C ASN A 108 23.59 -32.58 16.29
N HIS A 109 23.51 -31.33 16.74
CA HIS A 109 22.89 -31.00 18.00
C HIS A 109 21.72 -30.05 17.78
N GLU A 110 20.55 -30.66 17.68
CA GLU A 110 19.27 -30.06 18.03
C GLU A 110 19.33 -29.55 19.48
N HIS A 111 18.65 -28.41 19.71
CA HIS A 111 18.42 -27.74 20.99
C HIS A 111 19.52 -26.86 21.57
N LEU A 112 19.50 -25.55 21.26
CA LEU A 112 20.02 -24.50 22.16
C LEU A 112 19.22 -23.18 22.02
N PHE A 113 18.81 -22.61 23.16
CA PHE A 113 18.03 -21.37 23.30
C PHE A 113 18.94 -20.13 23.33
N GLY A 114 18.64 -19.13 22.47
CA GLY A 114 19.33 -17.83 22.30
C GLY A 114 18.98 -17.15 20.94
N GLU A 115 19.03 -15.81 20.84
CA GLU A 115 18.28 -15.00 19.84
C GLU A 115 18.95 -14.68 18.48
N GLN A 116 20.21 -15.05 18.20
CA GLN A 116 20.90 -14.74 16.91
C GLN A 116 21.48 -15.97 16.21
N ILE A 117 21.61 -15.90 14.87
CA ILE A 117 21.99 -17.03 14.00
C ILE A 117 23.33 -16.77 13.32
N LEU A 118 24.29 -17.64 13.57
CA LEU A 118 25.59 -17.69 12.93
C LEU A 118 25.56 -18.64 11.75
N LEU A 119 26.06 -18.20 10.59
CA LEU A 119 26.26 -19.07 9.45
C LEU A 119 27.75 -19.28 9.15
N THR A 120 28.08 -20.51 8.82
CA THR A 120 29.39 -20.84 8.25
C THR A 120 29.24 -21.05 6.74
N LEU A 121 30.01 -20.30 5.96
CA LEU A 121 30.04 -20.35 4.50
C LEU A 121 31.42 -20.81 4.00
N ASP A 122 31.47 -21.60 2.93
CA ASP A 122 32.73 -21.85 2.21
C ASP A 122 33.01 -20.69 1.26
N GLY A 123 33.95 -19.82 1.64
CA GLY A 123 34.37 -18.70 0.82
C GLY A 123 35.30 -19.08 -0.33
N GLY A 124 35.78 -20.33 -0.42
CA GLY A 124 36.58 -20.83 -1.55
C GLY A 124 35.75 -21.03 -2.82
N ARG A 125 34.42 -21.11 -2.69
CA ARG A 125 33.46 -21.25 -3.79
C ARG A 125 32.68 -19.95 -4.10
N LEU A 126 32.95 -18.87 -3.36
CA LEU A 126 32.33 -17.56 -3.60
C LEU A 126 33.10 -16.82 -4.73
N PRO A 127 32.46 -16.40 -5.84
CA PRO A 127 33.20 -16.10 -7.08
C PRO A 127 33.96 -14.75 -7.12
N ALA A 128 33.98 -13.96 -6.05
CA ALA A 128 34.68 -12.66 -5.98
C ALA A 128 36.13 -12.74 -5.50
N THR A 129 36.66 -13.91 -5.21
CA THR A 129 38.05 -14.08 -4.81
C THR A 129 38.95 -14.12 -6.05
N LYS A 130 38.95 -13.04 -6.85
CA LYS A 130 39.74 -12.90 -8.09
C LYS A 130 41.25 -12.64 -7.82
N SER A 131 41.82 -13.33 -6.84
CA SER A 131 43.24 -13.66 -6.87
C SER A 131 43.37 -15.17 -6.67
N ALA A 132 44.33 -15.81 -7.33
CA ALA A 132 44.56 -17.25 -7.22
C ALA A 132 44.85 -17.72 -5.78
N GLU A 133 45.13 -16.81 -4.85
CA GLU A 133 45.33 -17.04 -3.40
C GLU A 133 44.04 -16.99 -2.55
N ASP A 134 42.92 -16.66 -3.18
CA ASP A 134 41.69 -16.24 -2.48
C ASP A 134 40.62 -17.37 -2.56
N THR A 135 40.90 -18.44 -3.31
CA THR A 135 40.06 -19.64 -3.61
C THR A 135 40.05 -20.73 -2.53
N LYS A 136 40.67 -20.52 -1.35
CA LYS A 136 40.73 -21.50 -0.24
C LYS A 136 40.24 -20.96 1.11
N ARG A 137 39.37 -19.94 1.09
CA ARG A 137 39.06 -19.15 2.30
C ARG A 137 37.73 -19.50 2.91
N THR A 138 37.68 -19.95 4.16
CA THR A 138 36.41 -20.08 4.90
C THR A 138 35.87 -18.70 5.26
N LEU A 139 34.57 -18.45 5.03
CA LEU A 139 33.88 -17.23 5.43
C LEU A 139 32.89 -17.55 6.55
N TYR A 140 33.10 -16.98 7.72
CA TYR A 140 32.10 -17.03 8.76
C TYR A 140 31.26 -15.76 8.75
N LEU A 141 29.94 -15.90 8.68
CA LEU A 141 29.00 -14.80 8.56
C LEU A 141 28.01 -14.80 9.73
N LEU A 142 28.11 -13.81 10.60
CA LEU A 142 27.13 -13.59 11.65
C LEU A 142 25.91 -12.84 11.08
N ILE A 143 24.73 -13.42 11.25
CA ILE A 143 23.46 -12.79 10.87
C ILE A 143 22.81 -12.22 12.12
N VAL A 144 22.61 -10.90 12.09
CA VAL A 144 21.97 -10.17 13.18
C VAL A 144 20.51 -9.96 12.84
N ASP A 145 19.63 -10.34 13.78
CA ASP A 145 18.25 -9.89 13.76
C ASP A 145 18.20 -8.39 14.08
N ASP A 146 18.17 -7.59 13.03
CA ASP A 146 18.09 -6.12 13.08
C ASP A 146 16.72 -5.59 13.50
N SER A 147 15.74 -6.46 13.73
CA SER A 147 14.50 -6.12 14.43
C SER A 147 14.71 -6.01 15.94
N LYS A 148 15.64 -6.79 16.52
CA LYS A 148 15.93 -6.82 17.96
C LYS A 148 17.13 -5.95 18.34
N VAL A 149 18.16 -5.90 17.48
CA VAL A 149 19.38 -5.12 17.74
C VAL A 149 19.56 -4.05 16.69
N ARG A 150 19.89 -2.84 17.14
CA ARG A 150 20.36 -1.81 16.23
C ARG A 150 21.79 -2.15 15.82
N VAL A 151 21.98 -2.69 14.62
CA VAL A 151 23.30 -2.93 14.04
C VAL A 151 24.02 -1.58 13.87
N PRO A 152 25.06 -1.24 14.65
CA PRO A 152 25.70 0.08 14.63
C PRO A 152 26.74 0.17 13.50
N LEU A 153 26.47 -0.48 12.38
CA LEU A 153 27.37 -0.45 11.24
C LEU A 153 27.03 0.75 10.35
N LYS A 154 28.06 1.42 9.81
CA LYS A 154 27.89 2.33 8.66
C LYS A 154 27.34 1.60 7.42
N LYS A 155 27.47 0.26 7.39
CA LYS A 155 27.17 -0.65 6.29
C LYS A 155 26.37 -1.86 6.75
N ASN A 156 25.27 -2.22 6.08
CA ASN A 156 24.42 -3.37 6.46
C ASN A 156 25.09 -4.75 6.27
N LEU A 157 26.29 -4.74 5.68
CA LEU A 157 27.17 -5.89 5.50
C LEU A 157 28.62 -5.40 5.65
N SER A 158 29.39 -6.03 6.53
CA SER A 158 30.80 -5.73 6.76
C SER A 158 31.61 -7.02 6.77
N PHE A 159 32.85 -6.93 6.28
CA PHE A 159 33.80 -8.05 6.27
C PHE A 159 35.11 -7.60 6.90
N TRP A 160 35.74 -8.53 7.61
CA TRP A 160 37.07 -8.39 8.19
C TRP A 160 37.95 -9.55 7.73
N ARG A 161 39.23 -9.24 7.53
CA ARG A 161 40.24 -10.22 7.17
C ARG A 161 41.20 -10.35 8.33
N GLU A 162 41.52 -11.59 8.68
CA GLU A 162 42.65 -11.85 9.56
C GLU A 162 43.95 -11.81 8.75
N SER A 163 44.93 -11.03 9.21
CA SER A 163 46.20 -10.81 8.52
C SER A 163 47.03 -12.08 8.35
N SER A 164 46.85 -13.07 9.24
CA SER A 164 47.66 -14.29 9.34
C SER A 164 46.93 -15.57 8.92
N SER A 165 45.65 -15.51 8.52
CA SER A 165 44.87 -16.71 8.16
C SER A 165 44.17 -16.58 6.80
N GLN A 166 43.73 -17.72 6.27
CA GLN A 166 42.85 -17.78 5.09
C GLN A 166 41.37 -17.53 5.48
N THR A 167 41.07 -17.12 6.70
CA THR A 167 39.70 -16.96 7.19
C THR A 167 39.20 -15.52 7.03
N ARG A 168 37.94 -15.38 6.61
CA ARG A 168 37.20 -14.10 6.65
C ARG A 168 36.05 -14.18 7.63
N TYR A 169 35.82 -13.06 8.30
CA TYR A 169 34.67 -12.89 9.21
C TYR A 169 33.76 -11.81 8.64
N GLY A 170 32.45 -12.00 8.76
CA GLY A 170 31.46 -11.08 8.24
C GLY A 170 30.31 -10.87 9.23
N LEU A 171 29.67 -9.72 9.10
CA LEU A 171 28.46 -9.36 9.83
C LEU A 171 27.45 -8.82 8.84
N VAL A 172 26.22 -9.35 8.86
CA VAL A 172 25.14 -8.90 8.00
C VAL A 172 23.84 -8.76 8.78
N SER A 173 23.03 -7.76 8.46
CA SER A 173 21.68 -7.67 9.00
C SER A 173 20.74 -8.61 8.26
N PHE A 174 19.81 -9.25 8.98
CA PHE A 174 18.87 -10.17 8.35
C PHE A 174 18.01 -9.47 7.28
N SER A 175 17.56 -8.22 7.50
CA SER A 175 16.84 -7.47 6.45
C SER A 175 17.64 -7.28 5.17
N PHE A 176 18.96 -7.09 5.27
CA PHE A 176 19.80 -6.93 4.09
C PHE A 176 19.95 -8.26 3.36
N LEU A 177 20.08 -9.37 4.09
CA LEU A 177 20.11 -10.71 3.51
C LEU A 177 18.78 -11.09 2.85
N GLU A 178 17.66 -10.70 3.44
CA GLU A 178 16.33 -10.90 2.87
C GLU A 178 16.16 -10.09 1.58
N LEU A 179 16.53 -8.79 1.59
CA LEU A 179 16.57 -7.99 0.36
C LEU A 179 17.49 -8.60 -0.69
N MET A 180 18.55 -9.29 -0.24
CA MET A 180 19.43 -9.98 -1.16
C MET A 180 18.69 -11.13 -1.85
N SER A 181 18.07 -12.03 -1.06
CA SER A 181 17.28 -13.17 -1.54
C SER A 181 16.23 -12.76 -2.56
N ILE A 182 15.46 -11.73 -2.20
CA ILE A 182 14.24 -11.37 -2.92
C ILE A 182 14.53 -10.64 -4.24
N HIS A 183 15.60 -9.84 -4.27
CA HIS A 183 15.82 -8.85 -5.32
C HIS A 183 17.09 -9.08 -6.13
N SER A 184 17.68 -10.28 -6.09
CA SER A 184 18.63 -10.68 -7.11
C SER A 184 18.35 -12.10 -7.55
N GLU A 185 18.38 -12.33 -8.86
CA GLU A 185 18.10 -13.61 -9.51
C GLU A 185 19.21 -14.65 -9.24
N GLY A 186 19.52 -14.94 -7.98
CA GLY A 186 20.60 -15.85 -7.57
C GLY A 186 22.00 -15.36 -7.97
N ILE A 187 22.19 -14.06 -8.23
CA ILE A 187 23.45 -13.50 -8.76
C ILE A 187 24.28 -12.79 -7.67
N TYR A 188 24.46 -13.41 -6.52
CA TYR A 188 25.52 -13.04 -5.57
C TYR A 188 26.85 -13.71 -5.90
N LYS A 189 27.17 -13.76 -7.21
CA LYS A 189 28.46 -14.23 -7.71
C LYS A 189 29.60 -13.25 -7.41
N GLU A 190 29.31 -12.03 -6.94
CA GLU A 190 30.33 -11.04 -6.62
C GLU A 190 30.13 -10.47 -5.20
N CYS A 191 30.86 -10.98 -4.21
CA CYS A 191 30.84 -10.53 -2.81
C CYS A 191 31.50 -9.13 -2.60
N SER A 192 31.25 -8.15 -3.46
CA SER A 192 31.57 -6.76 -3.13
C SER A 192 30.31 -6.08 -2.57
N TYR A 193 30.45 -5.49 -1.38
CA TYR A 193 29.37 -4.74 -0.71
C TYR A 193 28.71 -3.72 -1.66
N TYR A 194 29.52 -3.00 -2.44
CA TYR A 194 29.05 -1.98 -3.35
C TYR A 194 28.33 -2.56 -4.58
N GLY A 195 28.81 -3.66 -5.15
CA GLY A 195 28.13 -4.35 -6.26
C GLY A 195 26.75 -4.85 -5.85
N ASN A 196 26.64 -5.44 -4.65
CA ASN A 196 25.37 -5.92 -4.12
C ASN A 196 24.39 -4.77 -3.85
N ILE A 197 24.85 -3.67 -3.26
CA ILE A 197 24.01 -2.49 -3.06
C ILE A 197 23.50 -1.92 -4.38
N GLN A 198 24.34 -1.86 -5.41
CA GLN A 198 23.92 -1.35 -6.70
C GLN A 198 22.83 -2.23 -7.32
N LYS A 199 22.99 -3.55 -7.30
CA LYS A 199 22.00 -4.51 -7.81
C LYS A 199 20.67 -4.39 -7.07
N ILE A 200 20.70 -4.43 -5.72
CA ILE A 200 19.50 -4.31 -4.89
C ILE A 200 18.83 -2.94 -5.14
N ALA A 201 19.59 -1.85 -5.14
CA ALA A 201 19.03 -0.52 -5.39
C ALA A 201 18.37 -0.40 -6.77
N ASN A 202 18.94 -1.01 -7.80
CA ASN A 202 18.36 -1.01 -9.15
C ASN A 202 17.02 -1.77 -9.18
N VAL A 203 16.95 -2.93 -8.53
CA VAL A 203 15.72 -3.71 -8.44
C VAL A 203 14.67 -2.99 -7.59
N LEU A 204 15.05 -2.46 -6.42
CA LEU A 204 14.15 -1.64 -5.61
C LEU A 204 13.60 -0.44 -6.39
N LYS A 205 14.42 0.27 -7.16
CA LYS A 205 13.96 1.38 -8.01
C LYS A 205 12.99 0.92 -9.09
N ARG A 206 13.25 -0.23 -9.72
CA ARG A 206 12.39 -0.82 -10.76
C ARG A 206 11.01 -1.22 -10.19
N GLU A 207 10.99 -1.77 -8.98
CA GLU A 207 9.79 -2.30 -8.32
C GLU A 207 9.08 -1.28 -7.42
N TYR A 208 9.70 -0.12 -7.19
CA TYR A 208 9.26 0.88 -6.24
C TYR A 208 7.86 1.39 -6.52
N GLU A 209 7.55 1.77 -7.77
CA GLU A 209 6.26 2.38 -8.11
C GLU A 209 5.10 1.41 -7.93
N ASP A 210 5.29 0.13 -8.26
CA ASP A 210 4.27 -0.91 -8.05
C ASP A 210 4.06 -1.19 -6.57
N ALA A 211 5.14 -1.23 -5.79
CA ALA A 211 5.06 -1.41 -4.35
C ALA A 211 4.45 -0.18 -3.65
N LEU A 212 4.80 1.03 -4.08
CA LEU A 212 4.20 2.26 -3.58
C LEU A 212 2.71 2.31 -3.90
N ALA A 213 2.31 1.97 -5.13
CA ALA A 213 0.90 1.88 -5.53
C ALA A 213 0.11 0.91 -4.63
N ALA A 214 0.63 -0.29 -4.40
CA ALA A 214 0.00 -1.26 -3.49
C ALA A 214 -0.03 -0.77 -2.03
N ASN A 215 1.02 -0.06 -1.59
CA ASN A 215 1.04 0.57 -0.28
C ASN A 215 -0.09 1.59 -0.11
N LEU A 216 -0.24 2.48 -1.09
CA LEU A 216 -1.25 3.54 -1.07
C LEU A 216 -2.66 2.95 -1.05
N ASN A 217 -2.92 1.91 -1.86
CA ASN A 217 -4.22 1.22 -1.84
C ASN A 217 -4.48 0.52 -0.50
N ALA A 218 -3.47 -0.16 0.08
CA ALA A 218 -3.61 -0.76 1.41
C ALA A 218 -3.88 0.31 2.48
N GLN A 219 -3.25 1.49 2.38
CA GLN A 219 -3.55 2.62 3.26
C GLN A 219 -4.98 3.15 3.08
N TYR A 220 -5.46 3.27 1.84
CA TYR A 220 -6.84 3.66 1.53
C TYR A 220 -7.86 2.71 2.17
N VAL A 221 -7.68 1.39 2.00
CA VAL A 221 -8.53 0.37 2.63
C VAL A 221 -8.45 0.45 4.17
N ASN A 222 -7.26 0.64 4.72
CA ASN A 222 -7.06 0.78 6.17
C ASN A 222 -7.66 2.07 6.74
N GLN A 223 -7.75 3.14 5.94
CA GLN A 223 -8.36 4.40 6.35
C GLN A 223 -9.88 4.31 6.29
N SER A 224 -10.43 3.81 5.18
CA SER A 224 -11.88 3.56 5.03
C SER A 224 -12.43 2.60 6.08
N THR A 225 -11.59 1.66 6.55
CA THR A 225 -11.97 0.74 7.64
C THR A 225 -11.94 1.36 9.06
N LYS A 226 -11.14 2.40 9.29
CA LYS A 226 -11.10 3.06 10.63
C LYS A 226 -12.22 4.05 10.84
N THR A 227 -12.78 4.57 9.76
CA THR A 227 -13.92 5.49 9.73
C THR A 227 -15.28 4.78 9.85
N ILE A 228 -15.27 3.45 9.99
CA ILE A 228 -16.41 2.52 9.83
C ILE A 228 -17.62 2.78 10.73
N ALA A 229 -17.45 3.19 11.98
CA ALA A 229 -18.56 3.15 12.95
C ALA A 229 -19.79 3.94 12.47
N SER A 230 -19.59 5.07 11.79
CA SER A 230 -20.71 5.90 11.31
C SER A 230 -21.24 5.52 9.91
N VAL A 231 -20.61 4.59 9.20
CA VAL A 231 -20.94 4.22 7.80
C VAL A 231 -21.50 2.80 7.72
N ARG A 232 -21.00 1.90 8.57
CA ARG A 232 -21.42 0.49 8.62
C ARG A 232 -22.78 0.29 9.27
N GLU A 233 -23.07 1.05 10.33
CA GLU A 233 -24.33 0.92 11.04
C GLU A 233 -25.41 1.76 10.37
N ASP A 234 -26.61 1.21 10.33
CA ASP A 234 -27.78 1.95 9.90
C ASP A 234 -28.10 3.01 10.95
N LYS A 235 -28.44 4.21 10.48
CA LYS A 235 -28.80 5.31 11.36
C LYS A 235 -30.14 5.04 12.05
N ILE A 236 -30.24 5.50 13.30
CA ILE A 236 -31.50 5.46 14.06
C ILE A 236 -32.55 6.34 13.37
N PHE A 237 -32.14 7.52 12.89
CA PHE A 237 -33.00 8.46 12.17
C PHE A 237 -32.89 8.22 10.67
N GLN A 238 -33.82 7.45 10.12
CA GLN A 238 -33.89 7.15 8.70
C GLN A 238 -35.34 7.16 8.19
N ASP A 239 -35.51 7.42 6.90
CA ASP A 239 -36.82 7.34 6.25
C ASP A 239 -37.02 5.93 5.67
N HIS A 240 -37.62 5.04 6.48
CA HIS A 240 -37.84 3.65 6.07
C HIS A 240 -38.73 3.49 4.84
N GLU A 241 -39.67 4.39 4.62
CA GLU A 241 -40.52 4.37 3.43
C GLU A 241 -39.70 4.68 2.18
N MET A 242 -38.91 5.75 2.22
CA MET A 242 -38.02 6.12 1.12
C MET A 242 -36.93 5.07 0.87
N ASN A 243 -36.38 4.47 1.92
CA ASN A 243 -35.41 3.37 1.81
C ASN A 243 -35.97 2.16 1.06
N SER A 244 -37.29 1.94 1.12
CA SER A 244 -37.96 0.77 0.52
C SER A 244 -38.53 1.04 -0.87
N ASN A 245 -38.83 2.31 -1.18
CA ASN A 245 -39.56 2.72 -2.39
C ASN A 245 -38.71 3.57 -3.35
N THR A 246 -37.41 3.68 -3.10
CA THR A 246 -36.50 4.46 -3.94
C THR A 246 -36.15 3.73 -5.23
N SER A 247 -36.05 4.47 -6.33
CA SER A 247 -35.68 3.90 -7.63
C SER A 247 -34.27 3.34 -7.65
N PHE A 248 -33.38 3.79 -6.76
CA PHE A 248 -32.02 3.26 -6.63
C PHE A 248 -31.99 1.73 -6.42
N LEU A 249 -32.96 1.15 -5.71
CA LEU A 249 -33.06 -0.31 -5.51
C LEU A 249 -33.31 -1.08 -6.83
N ASP A 250 -33.89 -0.43 -7.83
CA ASP A 250 -34.15 -1.01 -9.15
C ASP A 250 -33.03 -0.70 -10.15
N LEU A 251 -32.08 0.16 -9.75
CA LEU A 251 -31.07 0.76 -10.60
C LEU A 251 -29.65 0.41 -10.13
N GLY A 252 -29.46 -0.84 -9.69
CA GLY A 252 -28.13 -1.40 -9.43
C GLY A 252 -27.59 -1.25 -8.01
N PHE A 253 -28.44 -0.98 -7.02
CA PHE A 253 -28.07 -0.94 -5.60
C PHE A 253 -28.84 -1.98 -4.79
N SER A 254 -28.13 -2.74 -3.96
CA SER A 254 -28.72 -3.85 -3.18
C SER A 254 -29.51 -3.38 -1.95
N LYS A 255 -29.20 -2.19 -1.45
CA LYS A 255 -29.85 -1.55 -0.31
C LYS A 255 -29.66 -0.04 -0.39
N VAL A 256 -30.65 0.71 0.08
CA VAL A 256 -30.55 2.16 0.24
C VAL A 256 -30.89 2.57 1.68
N GLU A 257 -30.10 3.48 2.23
CA GLU A 257 -30.40 4.16 3.49
C GLU A 257 -30.32 5.67 3.32
N VAL A 258 -31.38 6.36 3.72
CA VAL A 258 -31.48 7.81 3.76
C VAL A 258 -31.52 8.30 5.21
N ASP A 259 -30.43 8.94 5.65
CA ASP A 259 -30.30 9.55 6.98
C ASP A 259 -31.08 10.87 7.04
N THR A 260 -32.17 10.87 7.80
CA THR A 260 -33.05 12.03 8.02
C THR A 260 -32.75 12.79 9.31
N GLU A 261 -31.59 12.54 9.91
CA GLU A 261 -30.80 13.50 10.70
C GLU A 261 -31.26 14.96 10.58
N ARG A 262 -31.76 15.65 11.62
CA ARG A 262 -31.94 17.12 11.53
C ARG A 262 -30.59 17.83 11.50
N TYR A 263 -30.46 18.81 10.61
CA TYR A 263 -29.15 19.34 10.23
C TYR A 263 -29.08 20.85 10.34
N ARG A 264 -28.40 21.37 11.37
CA ARG A 264 -28.31 22.82 11.64
C ARG A 264 -29.70 23.50 11.66
N GLY A 265 -30.71 22.78 12.15
CA GLY A 265 -32.10 23.23 12.18
C GLY A 265 -32.89 23.03 10.89
N SER A 266 -32.28 22.49 9.82
CA SER A 266 -32.96 22.14 8.56
C SER A 266 -33.27 20.66 8.48
N ASP A 267 -34.44 20.32 7.97
CA ASP A 267 -34.85 18.95 7.69
C ASP A 267 -34.14 18.42 6.43
N PHE A 268 -34.17 17.09 6.25
CA PHE A 268 -33.68 16.44 5.05
C PHE A 268 -34.47 16.91 3.82
N ASP A 269 -33.76 17.26 2.74
CA ASP A 269 -34.34 17.77 1.50
C ASP A 269 -34.77 16.62 0.60
N LYS A 270 -36.04 16.21 0.74
CA LYS A 270 -36.63 15.12 -0.05
C LYS A 270 -36.72 15.44 -1.54
N GLU A 271 -36.90 16.71 -1.91
CA GLU A 271 -37.00 17.12 -3.32
C GLU A 271 -35.65 16.96 -4.00
N LYS A 272 -34.55 17.38 -3.36
CA LYS A 272 -33.21 17.09 -3.86
C LYS A 272 -32.95 15.60 -4.02
N PHE A 273 -33.37 14.79 -3.06
CA PHE A 273 -33.24 13.33 -3.20
C PHE A 273 -33.96 12.80 -4.44
N ARG A 274 -35.19 13.26 -4.73
CA ARG A 274 -35.92 12.89 -5.95
C ARG A 274 -35.22 13.35 -7.22
N VAL A 275 -34.55 14.52 -7.21
CA VAL A 275 -33.73 14.95 -8.34
C VAL A 275 -32.59 13.97 -8.59
N LEU A 276 -31.90 13.50 -7.54
CA LEU A 276 -30.80 12.54 -7.66
C LEU A 276 -31.27 11.19 -8.22
N GLU A 277 -32.45 10.70 -7.79
CA GLU A 277 -33.05 9.49 -8.36
C GLU A 277 -33.28 9.62 -9.86
N ASN A 278 -33.85 10.75 -10.30
CA ASN A 278 -34.11 11.01 -11.71
C ASN A 278 -32.81 11.14 -12.53
N GLU A 279 -31.78 11.76 -11.97
CA GLU A 279 -30.46 11.88 -12.61
C GLU A 279 -29.79 10.51 -12.75
N TRP A 280 -29.86 9.67 -11.72
CA TRP A 280 -29.33 8.32 -11.79
C TRP A 280 -30.10 7.44 -12.77
N GLU A 281 -31.43 7.53 -12.83
CA GLU A 281 -32.24 6.78 -13.78
C GLU A 281 -31.83 7.06 -15.24
N LYS A 282 -31.53 8.32 -15.57
CA LYS A 282 -31.02 8.71 -16.90
C LYS A 282 -29.65 8.12 -17.19
N LEU A 283 -28.78 8.04 -16.18
CA LEU A 283 -27.37 7.71 -16.35
C LEU A 283 -27.07 6.21 -16.19
N CYS A 284 -27.79 5.49 -15.33
CA CYS A 284 -27.55 4.12 -14.91
C CYS A 284 -27.28 3.18 -16.11
N ASN A 285 -28.21 3.10 -17.07
CA ASN A 285 -28.05 2.23 -18.23
C ASN A 285 -26.94 2.66 -19.21
N HIS A 286 -26.34 3.83 -19.01
CA HIS A 286 -25.17 4.30 -19.75
C HIS A 286 -23.84 4.00 -19.05
N LEU A 287 -23.85 3.39 -17.86
CA LEU A 287 -22.65 3.07 -17.10
C LEU A 287 -22.48 1.55 -16.94
N PRO A 288 -21.23 1.06 -16.87
CA PRO A 288 -20.95 -0.34 -16.55
C PRO A 288 -21.34 -0.64 -15.10
N HIS A 289 -21.86 -1.85 -14.87
CA HIS A 289 -22.19 -2.37 -13.53
C HIS A 289 -21.36 -3.61 -13.21
N SER A 290 -20.94 -3.76 -11.96
CA SER A 290 -20.44 -5.06 -11.48
C SER A 290 -21.61 -6.02 -11.22
N THR A 291 -21.29 -7.31 -11.22
CA THR A 291 -22.20 -8.40 -10.80
C THR A 291 -22.58 -8.34 -9.31
N VAL A 292 -21.89 -7.56 -8.48
CA VAL A 292 -22.16 -7.43 -7.05
C VAL A 292 -22.59 -6.00 -6.73
N GLU A 293 -23.87 -5.82 -6.41
CA GLU A 293 -24.46 -4.50 -6.19
C GLU A 293 -24.08 -3.89 -4.82
N PRO A 294 -23.65 -2.62 -4.75
CA PRO A 294 -23.27 -1.96 -3.51
C PRO A 294 -24.49 -1.52 -2.70
N GLU A 295 -24.32 -1.36 -1.39
CA GLU A 295 -25.26 -0.63 -0.55
C GLU A 295 -25.02 0.88 -0.71
N LEU A 296 -26.08 1.65 -0.92
CA LEU A 296 -26.03 3.10 -1.05
C LEU A 296 -26.57 3.80 0.20
N LYS A 297 -25.76 4.69 0.76
CA LYS A 297 -26.06 5.35 2.05
C LYS A 297 -25.96 6.87 1.90
N PHE A 298 -27.08 7.56 1.85
CA PHE A 298 -27.14 9.02 1.86
C PHE A 298 -27.05 9.52 3.31
N ARG A 299 -25.88 10.03 3.71
CA ARG A 299 -25.63 10.44 5.10
C ARG A 299 -24.64 11.59 5.20
N LYS A 300 -24.66 12.28 6.33
CA LYS A 300 -23.61 13.27 6.62
C LYS A 300 -22.25 12.64 6.79
N LEU A 301 -21.32 13.06 5.96
CA LEU A 301 -19.91 12.68 6.06
C LEU A 301 -19.07 13.75 6.77
N GLY A 302 -19.70 14.66 7.52
CA GLY A 302 -19.02 15.78 8.18
C GLY A 302 -17.87 15.40 9.13
N LYS A 303 -17.90 14.21 9.75
CA LYS A 303 -16.75 13.66 10.52
C LYS A 303 -15.58 13.24 9.62
N HIS A 304 -15.87 12.89 8.38
CA HIS A 304 -14.92 12.43 7.36
C HIS A 304 -14.38 13.56 6.49
N LYS A 305 -14.93 14.78 6.60
CA LYS A 305 -14.57 15.97 5.78
C LYS A 305 -14.54 15.64 4.27
N ALA A 306 -15.48 14.82 3.82
CA ALA A 306 -15.63 14.38 2.43
C ALA A 306 -17.10 14.53 2.01
N SER A 307 -17.35 14.67 0.71
CA SER A 307 -18.69 14.62 0.11
C SER A 307 -19.13 13.20 -0.25
N GLY A 308 -18.18 12.27 -0.40
CA GLY A 308 -18.40 10.86 -0.67
C GLY A 308 -17.40 9.96 0.04
N LEU A 309 -17.74 8.68 0.18
CA LEU A 309 -16.85 7.62 0.65
C LEU A 309 -17.32 6.24 0.17
N TYR A 310 -16.45 5.52 -0.53
CA TYR A 310 -16.59 4.09 -0.77
C TYR A 310 -15.81 3.26 0.27
N VAL A 311 -16.44 2.18 0.77
CA VAL A 311 -15.85 1.25 1.75
C VAL A 311 -15.75 -0.14 1.11
N PRO A 312 -14.58 -0.50 0.54
CA PRO A 312 -14.42 -1.73 -0.25
C PRO A 312 -14.80 -3.00 0.49
N GLY A 313 -14.41 -3.13 1.76
CA GLY A 313 -14.62 -4.36 2.55
C GLY A 313 -16.09 -4.65 2.89
N LEU A 314 -16.99 -3.69 2.70
CA LEU A 314 -18.43 -3.83 2.93
C LEU A 314 -19.27 -3.60 1.67
N ASN A 315 -18.63 -3.24 0.55
CA ASN A 315 -19.30 -2.78 -0.66
C ASN A 315 -20.34 -1.67 -0.39
N ILE A 316 -19.96 -0.69 0.43
CA ILE A 316 -20.83 0.43 0.80
C ILE A 316 -20.34 1.69 0.10
N MET A 317 -21.26 2.35 -0.60
CA MET A 317 -21.10 3.71 -1.11
C MET A 317 -21.88 4.68 -0.24
N ALA A 318 -21.20 5.67 0.34
CA ALA A 318 -21.84 6.72 1.13
C ALA A 318 -21.65 8.09 0.48
N VAL A 319 -22.71 8.86 0.37
CA VAL A 319 -22.69 10.19 -0.26
C VAL A 319 -23.41 11.19 0.63
N ASP A 320 -22.85 12.40 0.76
CA ASP A 320 -23.49 13.49 1.47
C ASP A 320 -24.55 14.13 0.58
N VAL A 321 -25.82 14.00 0.96
CA VAL A 321 -26.96 14.54 0.19
C VAL A 321 -26.87 16.06 -0.08
N ARG A 322 -26.04 16.79 0.68
CA ARG A 322 -25.85 18.23 0.49
C ARG A 322 -24.85 18.56 -0.63
N ASP A 323 -24.02 17.59 -1.01
CA ASP A 323 -23.01 17.69 -2.05
C ASP A 323 -22.82 16.32 -2.72
N THR A 324 -23.59 16.07 -3.77
CA THR A 324 -23.64 14.82 -4.51
C THR A 324 -22.68 14.76 -5.69
N SER A 325 -21.87 15.80 -5.89
CA SER A 325 -20.87 15.87 -6.97
C SER A 325 -19.84 14.74 -6.93
N SER A 326 -19.72 14.06 -5.78
CA SER A 326 -18.84 12.90 -5.59
C SER A 326 -19.47 11.56 -5.97
N PHE A 327 -20.76 11.50 -6.31
CA PHE A 327 -21.48 10.23 -6.50
C PHE A 327 -20.79 9.35 -7.56
N ILE A 328 -20.47 9.92 -8.73
CA ILE A 328 -19.81 9.16 -9.81
C ILE A 328 -18.35 8.83 -9.46
N HIS A 329 -17.67 9.67 -8.67
CA HIS A 329 -16.33 9.36 -8.17
C HIS A 329 -16.37 8.12 -7.26
N GLU A 330 -17.30 8.06 -6.32
CA GLU A 330 -17.47 6.88 -5.46
C GLU A 330 -17.96 5.64 -6.24
N TYR A 331 -18.79 5.84 -7.26
CA TYR A 331 -19.18 4.76 -8.19
C TYR A 331 -17.96 4.23 -8.96
N GLY A 332 -17.03 5.11 -9.35
CA GLY A 332 -15.75 4.73 -9.94
C GLY A 332 -14.90 3.89 -9.00
N HIS A 333 -14.83 4.23 -7.71
CA HIS A 333 -14.21 3.37 -6.69
C HIS A 333 -14.91 2.02 -6.59
N TYR A 334 -16.24 1.98 -6.56
CA TYR A 334 -17.00 0.73 -6.56
C TYR A 334 -16.60 -0.19 -7.72
N LEU A 335 -16.58 0.34 -8.95
CA LEU A 335 -16.21 -0.43 -10.14
C LEU A 335 -14.75 -0.89 -10.09
N ASP A 336 -13.82 -0.04 -9.64
CA ASP A 336 -12.41 -0.37 -9.53
C ASP A 336 -12.18 -1.64 -8.70
N TYR A 337 -12.95 -1.81 -7.61
CA TYR A 337 -12.84 -2.94 -6.69
C TYR A 337 -13.64 -4.18 -7.08
N THR A 338 -14.75 -4.03 -7.79
CA THR A 338 -15.75 -5.09 -7.90
C THR A 338 -15.99 -5.59 -9.32
N TYR A 339 -15.61 -4.83 -10.35
CA TYR A 339 -15.99 -5.17 -11.73
C TYR A 339 -15.19 -6.37 -12.27
N ASP A 340 -13.90 -6.49 -11.92
CA ASP A 340 -13.04 -7.60 -12.36
C ASP A 340 -12.72 -8.55 -11.20
N GLN A 341 -12.90 -9.85 -11.45
CA GLN A 341 -12.56 -10.91 -10.50
C GLN A 341 -11.05 -11.01 -10.25
N SER A 342 -10.22 -10.48 -11.14
CA SER A 342 -8.76 -10.44 -11.02
C SER A 342 -8.27 -9.47 -9.94
N GLY A 343 -9.17 -8.67 -9.35
CA GLY A 343 -8.89 -7.73 -8.27
C GLY A 343 -9.05 -6.27 -8.70
N ILE A 344 -8.39 -5.37 -7.97
CA ILE A 344 -8.52 -3.92 -8.17
C ILE A 344 -7.95 -3.53 -9.55
N ILE A 345 -8.79 -3.04 -10.46
CA ILE A 345 -8.44 -2.76 -11.86
C ILE A 345 -7.23 -1.83 -11.95
N SER A 346 -7.29 -0.73 -11.19
CA SER A 346 -6.27 0.31 -11.14
C SER A 346 -4.92 -0.21 -10.62
N SER A 347 -4.89 -1.38 -10.00
CA SER A 347 -3.69 -2.05 -9.48
C SER A 347 -3.14 -3.11 -10.42
N THR A 348 -4.02 -3.91 -11.03
CA THR A 348 -3.66 -5.12 -11.79
C THR A 348 -3.46 -4.83 -13.28
N SER A 349 -4.10 -3.78 -13.80
CA SER A 349 -4.01 -3.41 -15.22
C SER A 349 -2.66 -2.80 -15.59
N HIS A 350 -1.98 -3.42 -16.56
CA HIS A 350 -0.73 -2.90 -17.12
C HIS A 350 -0.95 -1.59 -17.89
N SER A 351 -2.03 -1.46 -18.67
CA SER A 351 -2.35 -0.21 -19.38
C SER A 351 -2.67 0.93 -18.42
N PHE A 352 -3.32 0.63 -17.30
CA PHE A 352 -3.61 1.63 -16.27
C PHE A 352 -2.36 2.06 -15.51
N LYS A 353 -1.37 1.18 -15.33
CA LYS A 353 -0.07 1.55 -14.74
C LYS A 353 0.61 2.67 -15.52
N ASP A 354 0.57 2.64 -16.86
CA ASP A 354 1.17 3.70 -17.70
C ASP A 354 0.44 5.03 -17.53
N ILE A 355 -0.89 5.00 -17.45
CA ILE A 355 -1.72 6.18 -17.15
C ILE A 355 -1.33 6.79 -15.80
N ARG A 356 -1.19 5.98 -14.74
CA ARG A 356 -0.76 6.47 -13.41
C ARG A 356 0.62 7.12 -13.46
N ASN A 357 1.56 6.56 -14.21
CA ASN A 357 2.91 7.11 -14.34
C ASN A 357 2.89 8.49 -15.03
N ILE A 358 2.13 8.63 -16.13
CA ILE A 358 1.98 9.90 -16.84
C ILE A 358 1.25 10.93 -15.96
N TYR A 359 0.19 10.51 -15.26
CA TYR A 359 -0.53 11.34 -14.31
C TYR A 359 0.39 11.88 -13.21
N LYS A 360 1.16 11.00 -12.55
CA LYS A 360 2.10 11.37 -11.49
C LYS A 360 3.11 12.40 -11.97
N ALA A 361 3.75 12.15 -13.12
CA ALA A 361 4.73 13.07 -13.69
C ALA A 361 4.09 14.43 -14.01
N SER A 362 2.88 14.42 -14.56
CA SER A 362 2.13 15.63 -14.92
C SER A 362 1.73 16.44 -13.69
N LEU A 363 1.23 15.78 -12.64
CA LEU A 363 0.83 16.43 -11.39
C LEU A 363 2.03 17.08 -10.70
N LEU A 364 3.16 16.38 -10.60
CA LEU A 364 4.39 16.92 -10.01
C LEU A 364 4.91 18.13 -10.80
N LYS A 365 4.88 18.06 -12.14
CA LYS A 365 5.25 19.19 -13.00
C LYS A 365 4.32 20.39 -12.81
N LEU A 366 3.01 20.16 -12.70
CA LEU A 366 2.04 21.24 -12.46
C LEU A 366 2.24 21.90 -11.09
N ILE A 367 2.51 21.11 -10.04
CA ILE A 367 2.86 21.63 -8.71
C ILE A 367 4.12 22.49 -8.80
N GLN A 368 5.16 22.02 -9.49
CA GLN A 368 6.41 22.76 -9.66
C GLN A 368 6.17 24.09 -10.38
N ILE A 369 5.45 24.08 -11.51
CA ILE A 369 5.11 25.30 -12.26
C ILE A 369 4.34 26.26 -11.35
N ALA A 370 3.33 25.80 -10.62
CA ALA A 370 2.55 26.62 -9.70
C ALA A 370 3.40 27.27 -8.58
N GLU A 371 4.42 26.56 -8.09
CA GLU A 371 5.37 27.09 -7.11
C GLU A 371 6.30 28.17 -7.71
N GLU A 372 6.78 27.97 -8.94
CA GLU A 372 7.67 28.88 -9.66
C GLU A 372 6.96 30.16 -10.13
N THR A 373 5.77 30.04 -10.72
CA THR A 373 5.00 31.14 -11.29
C THR A 373 4.08 31.83 -10.28
N ARG A 374 3.89 31.23 -9.09
CA ARG A 374 2.90 31.63 -8.07
C ARG A 374 1.44 31.55 -8.52
N THR A 375 1.14 30.92 -9.65
CA THR A 375 -0.24 30.65 -10.10
C THR A 375 -0.77 29.37 -9.47
N ASP A 376 -2.05 29.29 -9.09
CA ASP A 376 -2.65 28.10 -8.45
C ASP A 376 -1.94 27.63 -7.16
N LEU A 377 -1.14 28.50 -6.53
CA LEU A 377 -0.26 28.12 -5.41
C LEU A 377 -1.01 27.47 -4.24
N ALA A 378 -2.22 27.95 -3.92
CA ALA A 378 -3.04 27.37 -2.87
C ALA A 378 -3.42 25.90 -3.18
N GLN A 379 -3.77 25.60 -4.43
CA GLN A 379 -4.05 24.23 -4.87
C GLN A 379 -2.79 23.37 -4.80
N ALA A 380 -1.66 23.88 -5.32
CA ALA A 380 -0.39 23.16 -5.31
C ALA A 380 0.06 22.81 -3.88
N VAL A 381 -0.03 23.75 -2.94
CA VAL A 381 0.28 23.52 -1.52
C VAL A 381 -0.66 22.48 -0.90
N HIS A 382 -1.96 22.54 -1.22
CA HIS A 382 -2.93 21.57 -0.71
C HIS A 382 -2.63 20.15 -1.23
N ILE A 383 -2.43 20.00 -2.53
CA ILE A 383 -2.13 18.72 -3.17
C ILE A 383 -0.81 18.16 -2.65
N LYS A 384 0.24 18.99 -2.55
CA LYS A 384 1.56 18.56 -2.04
C LYS A 384 1.48 17.99 -0.61
N LYS A 385 0.62 18.56 0.26
CA LYS A 385 0.37 18.03 1.61
C LYS A 385 -0.30 16.66 1.61
N LYS A 386 -1.09 16.35 0.58
CA LYS A 386 -1.86 15.10 0.42
C LYS A 386 -1.44 14.30 -0.81
N LEU A 387 -0.18 14.44 -1.25
CA LEU A 387 0.25 13.90 -2.55
C LEU A 387 0.00 12.39 -2.65
N ASP A 388 0.25 11.66 -1.57
CA ASP A 388 0.02 10.21 -1.49
C ASP A 388 -1.45 9.84 -1.77
N TYR A 389 -2.41 10.66 -1.33
CA TYR A 389 -3.84 10.47 -1.64
C TYR A 389 -4.11 10.67 -3.13
N TYR A 390 -3.63 11.78 -3.72
CA TYR A 390 -3.82 12.04 -5.15
C TYR A 390 -3.12 11.01 -6.06
N LEU A 391 -2.05 10.38 -5.59
CA LEU A 391 -1.33 9.33 -6.31
C LEU A 391 -1.83 7.91 -6.01
N THR A 392 -2.84 7.75 -5.14
CA THR A 392 -3.42 6.44 -4.84
C THR A 392 -4.08 5.90 -6.12
N PRO A 393 -3.74 4.68 -6.59
CA PRO A 393 -4.27 4.14 -7.84
C PRO A 393 -5.80 4.21 -7.97
N THR A 394 -6.51 3.88 -6.90
CA THR A 394 -7.98 3.90 -6.88
C THR A 394 -8.53 5.32 -7.01
N GLU A 395 -7.86 6.32 -6.43
CA GLU A 395 -8.23 7.74 -6.59
C GLU A 395 -7.97 8.25 -8.01
N VAL A 396 -6.87 7.83 -8.64
CA VAL A 396 -6.58 8.17 -10.05
C VAL A 396 -7.63 7.55 -10.97
N PHE A 397 -8.04 6.31 -10.70
CA PHE A 397 -9.11 5.62 -11.42
C PHE A 397 -10.45 6.32 -11.25
N ALA A 398 -10.88 6.57 -10.01
CA ALA A 398 -12.15 7.22 -9.71
C ALA A 398 -12.26 8.61 -10.37
N ARG A 399 -11.21 9.44 -10.28
CA ARG A 399 -11.16 10.74 -10.97
C ARG A 399 -11.20 10.62 -12.49
N GLY A 400 -10.48 9.63 -13.02
CA GLY A 400 -10.46 9.38 -14.45
C GLY A 400 -11.81 8.91 -14.96
N PHE A 401 -12.48 8.03 -14.22
CA PHE A 401 -13.79 7.50 -14.52
C PHE A 401 -14.84 8.61 -14.49
N GLU A 402 -14.84 9.41 -13.41
CA GLU A 402 -15.71 10.58 -13.27
C GLU A 402 -15.58 11.52 -14.47
N TRP A 403 -14.35 11.83 -14.89
CA TRP A 403 -14.13 12.71 -16.04
C TRP A 403 -14.52 12.06 -17.38
N TRP A 404 -14.33 10.74 -17.53
CA TRP A 404 -14.79 10.01 -18.70
C TRP A 404 -16.33 10.03 -18.79
N VAL A 405 -17.05 9.85 -17.68
CA VAL A 405 -18.52 9.97 -17.65
C VAL A 405 -18.97 11.37 -18.02
N PHE A 406 -18.31 12.40 -17.47
CA PHE A 406 -18.60 13.80 -17.79
C PHE A 406 -18.46 14.11 -19.28
N GLU A 407 -17.38 13.65 -19.92
CA GLU A 407 -17.12 13.93 -21.33
C GLU A 407 -17.99 13.09 -22.29
N THR A 408 -18.37 11.88 -21.88
CA THR A 408 -18.98 10.89 -22.76
C THR A 408 -20.51 10.89 -22.70
N TYR A 409 -21.10 11.10 -21.51
CA TYR A 409 -22.53 10.88 -21.29
C TYR A 409 -23.29 12.12 -20.88
N THR A 410 -22.78 12.91 -19.94
CA THR A 410 -23.50 14.11 -19.48
C THR A 410 -22.55 15.14 -18.90
N LYS A 411 -22.74 16.40 -19.29
CA LYS A 411 -22.05 17.56 -18.70
C LYS A 411 -22.87 18.27 -17.63
N ASP A 412 -24.16 17.94 -17.57
CA ASP A 412 -25.17 18.63 -16.78
C ASP A 412 -25.86 17.61 -15.87
N SER A 413 -25.19 17.19 -14.80
CA SER A 413 -25.77 16.30 -13.79
C SER A 413 -25.30 16.65 -12.38
N GLU A 414 -26.22 16.60 -11.41
CA GLU A 414 -25.92 16.84 -9.99
C GLU A 414 -25.09 15.70 -9.34
N LEU A 415 -24.90 14.59 -10.05
CA LEU A 415 -24.06 13.46 -9.63
C LEU A 415 -22.57 13.69 -9.93
N LEU A 416 -22.24 14.77 -10.65
CA LEU A 416 -20.91 15.16 -11.08
C LEU A 416 -20.55 16.56 -10.55
N SER A 417 -19.26 16.87 -10.59
CA SER A 417 -18.77 18.24 -10.39
C SER A 417 -19.07 19.13 -11.60
N ASP A 418 -18.96 20.44 -11.43
CA ASP A 418 -19.13 21.39 -12.52
C ASP A 418 -17.97 21.34 -13.53
N GLU A 419 -18.21 21.82 -14.76
CA GLU A 419 -17.20 21.85 -15.82
C GLU A 419 -15.93 22.58 -15.38
N ALA A 420 -16.03 23.73 -14.69
CA ALA A 420 -14.85 24.47 -14.29
C ALA A 420 -13.97 23.66 -13.34
N THR A 421 -14.53 22.79 -12.49
CA THR A 421 -13.77 21.86 -11.65
C THR A 421 -12.86 20.95 -12.49
N TYR A 422 -13.39 20.27 -13.51
CA TYR A 422 -12.60 19.36 -14.36
C TYR A 422 -11.54 20.08 -15.20
N TYR A 423 -11.81 21.32 -15.60
CA TYR A 423 -10.88 22.08 -16.43
C TYR A 423 -9.86 22.89 -15.63
N THR A 424 -10.14 23.32 -14.40
CA THR A 424 -9.24 24.23 -13.65
C THR A 424 -8.45 23.57 -12.54
N ARG A 425 -8.99 22.52 -11.89
CA ARG A 425 -8.29 21.88 -10.77
C ARG A 425 -7.06 21.12 -11.22
N LEU A 426 -5.98 21.25 -10.46
CA LEU A 426 -4.68 20.68 -10.83
C LEU A 426 -4.72 19.16 -10.98
N GLU A 427 -5.50 18.47 -10.16
CA GLU A 427 -5.66 17.01 -10.24
C GLU A 427 -6.31 16.55 -11.55
N TYR A 428 -7.29 17.25 -12.13
CA TYR A 428 -7.86 16.88 -13.42
C TYR A 428 -7.00 17.40 -14.59
N ARG A 429 -6.37 18.57 -14.43
CA ARG A 429 -5.38 19.07 -15.40
C ARG A 429 -4.21 18.11 -15.59
N ALA A 430 -3.80 17.38 -14.55
CA ALA A 430 -2.77 16.35 -14.65
C ALA A 430 -3.22 15.16 -15.54
N LEU A 431 -4.50 14.79 -15.51
CA LEU A 431 -5.05 13.73 -16.37
C LEU A 431 -5.08 14.12 -17.85
N ARG A 432 -5.10 15.42 -18.20
CA ARG A 432 -5.15 15.88 -19.61
C ARG A 432 -4.03 15.30 -20.47
N GLN A 433 -2.83 15.11 -19.91
CA GLN A 433 -1.68 14.56 -20.64
C GLN A 433 -1.88 13.11 -21.05
N CYS A 434 -2.75 12.37 -20.35
CA CYS A 434 -3.08 10.98 -20.64
C CYS A 434 -4.57 10.78 -21.00
N ARG A 435 -5.35 11.83 -21.26
CA ARG A 435 -6.80 11.74 -21.52
C ARG A 435 -7.16 10.71 -22.59
N HIS A 436 -6.43 10.71 -23.71
CA HIS A 436 -6.68 9.77 -24.81
C HIS A 436 -6.44 8.31 -24.40
N LEU A 437 -5.36 8.03 -23.67
CA LEU A 437 -5.07 6.68 -23.14
C LEU A 437 -6.10 6.28 -22.07
N LEU A 438 -6.46 7.20 -21.20
CA LEU A 438 -7.43 6.99 -20.13
C LEU A 438 -8.82 6.67 -20.67
N PHE A 439 -9.28 7.41 -21.68
CA PHE A 439 -10.61 7.20 -22.24
C PHE A 439 -10.64 5.91 -23.08
N ALA A 440 -9.62 5.70 -23.91
CA ALA A 440 -9.46 4.43 -24.62
C ALA A 440 -9.38 3.24 -23.67
N PHE A 441 -8.75 3.41 -22.50
CA PHE A 441 -8.72 2.40 -21.45
C PHE A 441 -10.14 2.07 -20.97
N PHE A 442 -10.96 3.06 -20.60
CA PHE A 442 -12.34 2.80 -20.16
C PHE A 442 -13.21 2.22 -21.28
N ASP A 443 -13.12 2.76 -22.50
CA ASP A 443 -13.89 2.28 -23.65
C ASP A 443 -13.58 0.81 -23.97
N THR A 444 -12.31 0.41 -23.84
CA THR A 444 -11.86 -0.97 -24.10
C THR A 444 -12.14 -1.88 -22.90
N PHE A 445 -11.89 -1.41 -21.68
CA PHE A 445 -12.05 -2.24 -20.49
C PHE A 445 -13.53 -2.51 -20.19
N PHE A 446 -14.37 -1.52 -20.43
CA PHE A 446 -15.82 -1.63 -20.42
C PHE A 446 -16.36 -1.84 -21.84
N GLU A 447 -15.63 -2.52 -22.73
CA GLU A 447 -16.20 -2.88 -24.01
C GLU A 447 -17.35 -3.87 -23.79
N ASN A 448 -18.44 -3.72 -24.55
CA ASN A 448 -19.58 -4.65 -24.55
C ASN A 448 -20.41 -4.75 -23.25
N TYR A 449 -20.14 -3.99 -22.17
CA TYR A 449 -20.99 -4.07 -20.95
C TYR A 449 -22.47 -3.82 -21.28
N ARG A 450 -22.76 -2.92 -22.22
CA ARG A 450 -24.14 -2.60 -22.65
C ARG A 450 -24.90 -3.80 -23.22
N ALA A 451 -24.19 -4.75 -23.81
CA ALA A 451 -24.77 -5.95 -24.38
C ALA A 451 -24.87 -7.09 -23.35
N MET A 452 -24.03 -7.09 -22.31
CA MET A 452 -23.93 -8.17 -21.33
C MET A 452 -24.67 -7.89 -20.02
N GLN A 453 -24.85 -6.63 -19.64
CA GLN A 453 -25.50 -6.25 -18.39
C GLN A 453 -27.04 -6.18 -18.54
N PRO A 454 -27.80 -6.45 -17.47
CA PRO A 454 -29.24 -6.26 -17.49
C PRO A 454 -29.59 -4.79 -17.75
N ILE A 455 -30.69 -4.55 -18.47
CA ILE A 455 -31.25 -3.19 -18.59
C ILE A 455 -32.06 -2.93 -17.33
N TYR A 456 -31.59 -1.99 -16.52
CA TYR A 456 -32.27 -1.57 -15.30
C TYR A 456 -33.50 -0.72 -15.65
N LYS A 457 -34.60 -0.97 -14.94
CA LYS A 457 -35.88 -0.25 -15.12
C LYS A 457 -36.54 -0.11 -13.75
N VAL A 458 -37.08 1.06 -13.48
CA VAL A 458 -37.84 1.31 -12.25
C VAL A 458 -39.14 0.50 -12.28
N GLU A 459 -39.32 -0.38 -11.30
CA GLU A 459 -40.54 -1.15 -11.12
C GLU A 459 -41.49 -0.35 -10.22
N LYS A 460 -42.71 -0.10 -10.69
CA LYS A 460 -43.68 0.72 -9.94
C LYS A 460 -44.40 -0.04 -8.81
N GLU A 461 -44.03 -1.29 -8.54
CA GLU A 461 -44.65 -2.10 -7.47
C GLU A 461 -43.75 -2.19 -6.23
N PRO A 462 -44.30 -2.02 -5.00
CA PRO A 462 -43.51 -2.02 -3.77
C PRO A 462 -42.92 -3.40 -3.49
N LYS A 463 -41.59 -3.47 -3.38
CA LYS A 463 -40.87 -4.72 -3.09
C LYS A 463 -40.99 -5.10 -1.61
N THR A 464 -41.21 -6.39 -1.35
CA THR A 464 -41.25 -6.93 0.01
C THR A 464 -39.81 -7.06 0.53
N LEU A 465 -39.45 -6.28 1.57
CA LEU A 465 -38.11 -6.31 2.15
C LEU A 465 -37.76 -7.66 2.80
N VAL A 466 -36.50 -8.08 2.63
CA VAL A 466 -35.87 -9.09 3.49
C VAL A 466 -35.66 -8.47 4.88
N ALA A 467 -36.15 -9.14 5.93
CA ALA A 467 -36.24 -8.59 7.29
C ALA A 467 -34.90 -8.09 7.85
N CYS A 468 -34.87 -6.80 8.20
CA CYS A 468 -33.77 -6.19 8.96
C CYS A 468 -33.77 -6.71 10.41
N ARG A 469 -32.58 -6.97 10.99
CA ARG A 469 -32.44 -7.36 12.41
C ARG A 469 -32.93 -6.21 13.31
N LYS A 470 -33.82 -6.52 14.26
CA LYS A 470 -34.31 -5.56 15.25
C LYS A 470 -33.16 -4.96 16.08
N PRO A 471 -33.12 -3.64 16.33
CA PRO A 471 -32.17 -3.05 17.27
C PRO A 471 -32.47 -3.54 18.70
N LEU A 472 -31.43 -3.76 19.50
CA LEU A 472 -31.59 -3.86 20.95
C LEU A 472 -32.05 -2.48 21.47
N GLU A 473 -33.13 -2.49 22.26
CA GLU A 473 -33.63 -1.34 22.99
C GLU A 473 -32.63 -0.95 24.09
N ASP A 474 -31.71 -0.05 23.81
CA ASP A 474 -31.01 0.70 24.85
C ASP A 474 -31.14 2.20 24.59
N LYS A 475 -31.55 2.93 25.64
CA LYS A 475 -31.81 4.36 25.59
C LYS A 475 -30.52 5.14 25.23
N PRO A 476 -30.61 6.19 24.39
CA PRO A 476 -29.44 6.94 23.96
C PRO A 476 -28.82 7.72 25.12
N THR A 477 -27.51 7.57 25.32
CA THR A 477 -26.69 8.50 26.08
C THR A 477 -26.46 9.76 25.25
N THR A 478 -27.12 10.86 25.61
CA THR A 478 -27.02 12.19 24.98
C THR A 478 -25.79 13.00 25.40
N GLU A 479 -24.84 12.41 26.12
CA GLU A 479 -23.67 13.13 26.63
C GLU A 479 -22.39 12.42 26.19
N GLY A 480 -21.82 12.90 25.08
CA GLY A 480 -20.46 12.60 24.67
C GLY A 480 -19.78 13.90 24.28
N GLU A 481 -18.89 14.40 25.14
CA GLU A 481 -18.09 15.60 24.90
C GLU A 481 -17.31 15.51 23.58
N GLN A 482 -17.35 16.65 22.89
CA GLN A 482 -16.90 16.86 21.53
C GLN A 482 -15.39 17.12 21.52
N LEU A 483 -14.56 16.11 21.25
CA LEU A 483 -13.14 16.31 21.01
C LEU A 483 -12.89 16.71 19.55
N SER A 484 -12.77 18.03 19.35
CA SER A 484 -12.14 18.61 18.16
C SER A 484 -10.65 18.24 18.13
N LEU A 485 -10.19 17.65 17.03
CA LEU A 485 -8.77 17.34 16.80
C LEU A 485 -8.13 18.19 15.70
N PHE A 486 -8.83 19.22 15.22
CA PHE A 486 -8.32 20.17 14.23
C PHE A 486 -8.94 21.54 14.46
N GLU A 487 -8.19 22.44 15.11
CA GLU A 487 -8.41 23.88 15.00
C GLU A 487 -8.01 24.34 13.58
N PHE A 488 -8.73 25.35 13.08
CA PHE A 488 -8.72 25.85 11.70
C PHE A 488 -7.39 26.49 11.28
#